data_AF-A0A4R2REW0-F1
#
_entry.id   AF-A0A4R2REW0-F1
#
_cell.length_a   1.000
_cell.length_b   1.000
_cell.length_c   1.000
_cell.angle_alpha   90.00
_cell.angle_beta   90.00
_cell.angle_gamma   90.00
#
_symmetry.space_group_name_H-M   'P 1'
#
loop_
_entity.id
_entity.type
_entity.pdbx_description
1 polymer ?
#
loop_
_entity_poly.entity_id
_entity_poly.type
_entity_poly.pdbx_seq_one_letter_code
_entity_poly.pdbx_strand_id
1 'polypeptide(L)'
;MQAATAIANPAEQIRPFARLTVCARAYEIAEIAPGKVSFRASGEESWEALDATREDGWHQIASEIMQRSSDALLDFVRMHLIRISGDPDTNGPFEYDLFGFVFAYRDITPAGIELRLPDQDWVALNLPEQEPPLTGRERAIDALLRGYPEIALLFAEDVEAWALRLSAGLRIEPVW
;
A
#
# COMPACT_ATOMS: atom_id res chain seq x y z
N MET A 1 14.35 -26.07 30.09
CA MET A 1 15.46 -25.17 29.70
C MET A 1 15.65 -25.32 28.20
N GLN A 2 15.08 -24.38 27.45
CA GLN A 2 15.22 -24.31 26.00
C GLN A 2 16.48 -23.49 25.73
N ALA A 3 17.43 -24.04 24.97
CA ALA A 3 18.63 -23.33 24.58
C ALA A 3 18.23 -22.18 23.64
N ALA A 4 18.53 -20.95 24.05
CA ALA A 4 18.48 -19.80 23.17
C ALA A 4 19.53 -20.02 22.07
N THR A 5 19.09 -20.25 20.84
CA THR A 5 19.96 -20.20 19.67
C THR A 5 20.48 -18.78 19.56
N ALA A 6 21.77 -18.60 19.84
CA ALA A 6 22.47 -17.34 19.68
C ALA A 6 22.34 -16.89 18.22
N ILE A 7 21.78 -15.69 18.02
CA ILE A 7 21.75 -15.02 16.74
C ILE A 7 23.21 -14.80 16.34
N ALA A 8 23.59 -15.29 15.16
CA ALA A 8 24.93 -15.13 14.62
C ALA A 8 25.33 -13.63 14.53
N ASN A 9 26.64 -13.40 14.65
CA ASN A 9 27.35 -12.13 14.74
C ASN A 9 26.69 -10.88 14.07
N PRO A 10 26.58 -9.74 14.76
CA PRO A 10 26.09 -8.47 14.21
C PRO A 10 27.07 -7.74 13.25
N ALA A 11 28.02 -8.47 12.65
CA ALA A 11 29.06 -7.93 11.77
C ALA A 11 29.11 -8.63 10.40
N GLU A 12 28.18 -9.54 10.10
CA GLU A 12 27.95 -9.94 8.72
C GLU A 12 27.23 -8.79 8.02
N GLN A 13 28.01 -7.98 7.32
CA GLN A 13 27.53 -6.86 6.54
C GLN A 13 26.56 -7.43 5.49
N ILE A 14 25.26 -7.28 5.71
CA ILE A 14 24.22 -7.71 4.77
C ILE A 14 24.50 -7.02 3.44
N ARG A 15 24.87 -7.79 2.42
CA ARG A 15 25.21 -7.28 1.10
C ARG A 15 24.06 -7.57 0.12
N PRO A 16 23.62 -6.55 -0.63
CA PRO A 16 22.67 -6.79 -1.70
C PRO A 16 23.29 -7.70 -2.76
N PHE A 17 22.52 -8.68 -3.25
CA PHE A 17 22.89 -9.51 -4.40
C PHE A 17 22.05 -9.19 -5.63
N ALA A 18 20.90 -8.53 -5.44
CA ALA A 18 20.01 -8.14 -6.51
C ALA A 18 19.38 -6.78 -6.26
N ARG A 19 19.06 -6.09 -7.35
CA ARG A 19 18.23 -4.90 -7.38
C ARG A 19 16.92 -5.22 -8.09
N LEU A 20 15.82 -4.96 -7.41
CA LEU A 20 14.47 -5.18 -7.91
C LEU A 20 13.82 -3.83 -8.20
N THR A 21 13.28 -3.64 -9.40
CA THR A 21 12.51 -2.44 -9.75
C THR A 21 11.09 -2.83 -10.10
N VAL A 22 10.11 -2.18 -9.46
CA VAL A 22 8.67 -2.38 -9.71
C VAL A 22 7.94 -1.04 -9.52
N CYS A 23 7.00 -0.72 -10.42
CA CYS A 23 6.22 0.52 -10.36
C CYS A 23 7.06 1.81 -10.17
N ALA A 24 8.21 1.89 -10.88
CA ALA A 24 9.21 2.97 -10.77
C ALA A 24 9.92 3.11 -9.41
N ARG A 25 9.67 2.22 -8.46
CA ARG A 25 10.40 2.11 -7.19
C ARG A 25 11.50 1.06 -7.32
N ALA A 26 12.64 1.31 -6.67
CA ALA A 26 13.80 0.42 -6.70
C ALA A 26 14.16 -0.04 -5.29
N TYR A 27 14.42 -1.34 -5.17
CA TYR A 27 14.72 -2.03 -3.93
C TYR A 27 15.99 -2.85 -4.09
N GLU A 28 16.72 -3.01 -3.01
CA GLU A 28 17.87 -3.88 -2.92
C GLU A 28 17.49 -5.11 -2.10
N ILE A 29 17.93 -6.29 -2.55
CA ILE A 29 17.59 -7.58 -1.96
C ILE A 29 18.87 -8.25 -1.47
N ALA A 30 18.85 -8.75 -0.25
CA ALA A 30 19.95 -9.50 0.35
C ALA A 30 19.46 -10.84 0.92
N GLU A 31 20.37 -11.80 1.04
CA GLU A 31 20.13 -13.06 1.73
C GLU A 31 20.65 -12.94 3.17
N ILE A 32 19.78 -13.16 4.15
CA ILE A 32 20.09 -13.03 5.59
C ILE A 32 20.30 -14.39 6.26
N ALA A 33 19.81 -15.45 5.63
CA ALA A 33 20.04 -16.85 5.97
C ALA A 33 19.69 -17.69 4.73
N PRO A 34 20.11 -18.97 4.64
CA PRO A 34 19.81 -19.82 3.49
C PRO A 34 18.33 -19.78 3.08
N GLY A 35 18.06 -19.21 1.90
CA GLY A 35 16.71 -19.06 1.34
C GLY A 35 15.86 -17.93 1.92
N LYS A 36 16.28 -17.28 3.02
CA LYS A 36 15.60 -16.14 3.63
C LYS A 36 16.17 -14.83 3.12
N VAL A 37 15.28 -13.98 2.62
CA VAL A 37 15.63 -12.71 1.99
C VAL A 37 15.13 -11.53 2.81
N SER A 38 15.85 -10.43 2.71
CA SER A 38 15.44 -9.12 3.18
C SER A 38 15.50 -8.11 2.05
N PHE A 39 14.74 -7.04 2.18
CA PHE A 39 14.77 -5.94 1.24
C PHE A 39 15.02 -4.61 1.94
N ARG A 40 15.36 -3.60 1.16
CA ARG A 40 15.35 -2.18 1.54
C ARG A 40 15.07 -1.34 0.31
N ALA A 41 14.57 -0.12 0.47
CA ALA A 41 14.55 0.82 -0.65
C ALA A 41 16.01 1.17 -1.05
N SER A 42 16.27 1.31 -2.36
CA SER A 42 17.62 1.60 -2.85
C SER A 42 18.17 2.89 -2.22
N GLY A 43 19.33 2.79 -1.56
CA GLY A 43 19.98 3.91 -0.88
C GLY A 43 19.61 4.09 0.60
N GLU A 44 18.66 3.30 1.13
CA GLU A 44 18.34 3.31 2.56
C GLU A 44 19.27 2.38 3.36
N GLU A 45 19.32 2.59 4.67
CA GLU A 45 20.20 1.81 5.56
C GLU A 45 19.50 0.58 6.15
N SER A 46 18.19 0.66 6.39
CA SER A 46 17.44 -0.35 7.15
C SER A 46 16.99 -1.50 6.26
N TRP A 47 17.24 -2.73 6.72
CA TRP A 47 16.78 -3.96 6.07
C TRP A 47 15.52 -4.50 6.75
N GLU A 48 14.57 -4.96 5.94
CA GLU A 48 13.34 -5.59 6.38
C GLU A 48 13.27 -7.04 5.90
N ALA A 49 13.08 -7.97 6.82
CA ALA A 49 12.95 -9.39 6.49
C ALA A 49 11.61 -9.68 5.80
N LEU A 50 11.64 -10.47 4.73
CA LEU A 50 10.45 -10.94 4.04
C LEU A 50 10.01 -12.31 4.59
N ASP A 51 8.71 -12.56 4.54
CA ASP A 51 8.13 -13.88 4.78
C ASP A 51 8.40 -14.80 3.58
N ALA A 52 8.28 -14.25 2.37
CA ALA A 52 8.68 -14.89 1.13
C ALA A 52 10.16 -15.28 1.17
N THR A 53 10.42 -16.43 0.60
CA THR A 53 11.73 -17.02 0.44
C THR A 53 12.18 -16.90 -1.01
N ARG A 54 13.45 -17.20 -1.24
CA ARG A 54 13.99 -17.27 -2.61
C ARG A 54 13.24 -18.30 -3.48
N GLU A 55 12.72 -19.36 -2.88
CA GLU A 55 12.02 -20.44 -3.59
C GLU A 55 10.62 -20.04 -4.05
N ASP A 56 9.97 -19.09 -3.37
CA ASP A 56 8.67 -18.55 -3.76
C ASP A 56 8.75 -17.71 -5.06
N GLY A 57 9.97 -17.30 -5.44
CA GLY A 57 10.24 -16.61 -6.68
C GLY A 57 10.02 -15.09 -6.62
N TRP A 58 10.48 -14.42 -7.67
CA TRP A 58 10.58 -12.96 -7.68
C TRP A 58 9.25 -12.22 -7.68
N HIS A 59 8.19 -12.81 -8.24
CA HIS A 59 6.85 -12.22 -8.24
C HIS A 59 6.27 -12.14 -6.83
N GLN A 60 6.44 -13.20 -6.03
CA GLN A 60 5.98 -13.21 -4.64
C GLN A 60 6.78 -12.21 -3.80
N ILE A 61 8.12 -12.21 -3.94
CA ILE A 61 9.01 -11.25 -3.29
C ILE A 61 8.60 -9.80 -3.62
N ALA A 62 8.38 -9.49 -4.90
CA ALA A 62 7.98 -8.16 -5.32
C ALA A 62 6.60 -7.75 -4.77
N SER A 63 5.62 -8.66 -4.81
CA SER A 63 4.27 -8.41 -4.28
C SER A 63 4.32 -8.08 -2.79
N GLU A 64 5.08 -8.85 -2.01
CA GLU A 64 5.23 -8.61 -0.58
C GLU A 64 5.95 -7.29 -0.29
N ILE A 65 7.02 -6.98 -1.02
CA ILE A 65 7.71 -5.69 -0.92
C ILE A 65 6.73 -4.54 -1.19
N MET A 66 5.89 -4.63 -2.21
CA MET A 66 4.91 -3.60 -2.54
C MET A 66 3.90 -3.38 -1.40
N GLN A 67 3.44 -4.45 -0.77
CA GLN A 67 2.51 -4.39 0.36
C GLN A 67 3.15 -3.77 1.61
N ARG A 68 4.47 -3.93 1.81
CA ARG A 68 5.20 -3.41 2.99
C ARG A 68 5.76 -2.00 2.80
N SER A 69 6.24 -1.67 1.61
CA SER A 69 7.02 -0.45 1.34
C SER A 69 6.21 0.72 0.78
N SER A 70 4.98 0.46 0.36
CA SER A 70 4.06 1.49 -0.10
C SER A 70 2.70 1.26 0.50
N ASP A 71 1.91 2.32 0.63
CA ASP A 71 0.50 2.19 0.96
C ASP A 71 -0.21 1.56 -0.24
N ALA A 72 -0.08 0.23 -0.37
CA ALA A 72 -0.58 -0.55 -1.48
C ALA A 72 -2.10 -0.43 -1.60
N LEU A 73 -2.79 -0.27 -0.46
CA LEU A 73 -4.20 0.04 -0.42
C LEU A 73 -4.48 1.42 -1.04
N LEU A 74 -3.75 2.46 -0.64
CA LEU A 74 -3.90 3.79 -1.24
C LEU A 74 -3.65 3.78 -2.75
N ASP A 75 -2.57 3.15 -3.21
CA ASP A 75 -2.25 3.06 -4.64
C ASP A 75 -3.31 2.22 -5.39
N PHE A 76 -3.80 1.13 -4.79
CA PHE A 76 -4.90 0.32 -5.32
C PHE A 76 -6.18 1.16 -5.47
N VAL A 77 -6.59 1.88 -4.42
CA VAL A 77 -7.77 2.74 -4.45
C VAL A 77 -7.60 3.85 -5.48
N ARG A 78 -6.44 4.53 -5.50
CA ARG A 78 -6.13 5.56 -6.50
C ARG A 78 -6.17 5.07 -7.93
N MET A 79 -5.91 3.80 -8.20
CA MET A 79 -5.97 3.27 -9.56
C MET A 79 -7.39 2.86 -9.97
N HIS A 80 -8.21 2.40 -9.01
CA HIS A 80 -9.50 1.78 -9.32
C HIS A 80 -10.73 2.58 -8.91
N LEU A 81 -10.56 3.66 -8.13
CA LEU A 81 -11.67 4.50 -7.71
C LEU A 81 -12.22 5.31 -8.88
N ILE A 82 -13.47 5.06 -9.24
CA ILE A 82 -14.15 5.72 -10.36
C ILE A 82 -15.26 6.60 -9.79
N ARG A 83 -15.31 7.87 -10.20
CA ARG A 83 -16.48 8.71 -9.91
C ARG A 83 -17.62 8.32 -10.86
N ILE A 84 -18.74 7.88 -10.30
CA ILE A 84 -19.91 7.45 -11.07
C ILE A 84 -21.04 8.48 -11.07
N SER A 85 -21.06 9.41 -10.11
CA SER A 85 -22.07 10.49 -10.02
C SER A 85 -21.53 11.75 -9.34
N GLY A 86 -22.23 12.87 -9.54
CA GLY A 86 -21.94 14.18 -8.94
C GLY A 86 -21.24 15.17 -9.88
N ASP A 87 -21.54 16.46 -9.72
CA ASP A 87 -21.00 17.56 -10.52
C ASP A 87 -19.60 17.97 -10.00
N PRO A 88 -18.52 17.85 -10.82
CA PRO A 88 -17.15 18.22 -10.43
C PRO A 88 -16.99 19.62 -9.87
N ASP A 89 -17.87 20.56 -10.25
CA ASP A 89 -17.73 21.97 -9.88
C ASP A 89 -18.46 22.30 -8.57
N THR A 90 -18.98 21.28 -7.87
CA THR A 90 -19.70 21.40 -6.59
C THR A 90 -18.96 20.75 -5.43
N ASN A 91 -19.48 20.92 -4.21
CA ASN A 91 -18.97 20.26 -3.00
C ASN A 91 -19.58 18.86 -2.78
N GLY A 92 -20.18 18.27 -3.83
CA GLY A 92 -20.89 17.00 -3.77
C GLY A 92 -22.40 17.14 -3.49
N PRO A 93 -23.11 16.02 -3.28
CA PRO A 93 -22.54 14.67 -3.11
C PRO A 93 -21.97 14.09 -4.40
N PHE A 94 -20.82 13.44 -4.26
CA PHE A 94 -20.18 12.62 -5.26
C PHE A 94 -20.40 11.16 -4.90
N GLU A 95 -20.62 10.30 -5.90
CA GLU A 95 -20.61 8.86 -5.70
C GLU A 95 -19.41 8.26 -6.41
N TYR A 96 -18.71 7.39 -5.69
CA TYR A 96 -17.55 6.66 -6.19
C TYR A 96 -17.79 5.16 -6.10
N ASP A 97 -17.27 4.45 -7.09
CA ASP A 97 -17.23 3.00 -7.15
C ASP A 97 -15.78 2.53 -7.02
N LEU A 98 -15.56 1.59 -6.09
CA LEU A 98 -14.34 0.84 -5.93
C LEU A 98 -14.69 -0.66 -6.01
N PHE A 99 -14.67 -1.22 -7.21
CA PHE A 99 -14.97 -2.64 -7.46
C PHE A 99 -16.33 -3.14 -6.92
N GLY A 100 -17.38 -2.35 -7.13
CA GLY A 100 -18.73 -2.63 -6.62
C GLY A 100 -18.98 -2.14 -5.20
N PHE A 101 -17.94 -1.66 -4.50
CA PHE A 101 -18.10 -0.91 -3.26
C PHE A 101 -18.43 0.54 -3.59
N VAL A 102 -19.71 0.89 -3.56
CA VAL A 102 -20.19 2.23 -3.88
C VAL A 102 -20.36 3.05 -2.60
N PHE A 103 -19.62 4.15 -2.49
CA PHE A 103 -19.78 5.10 -1.38
C PHE A 103 -20.00 6.52 -1.91
N ALA A 104 -20.62 7.34 -1.08
CA ALA A 104 -20.82 8.75 -1.37
C ALA A 104 -19.98 9.64 -0.46
N TYR A 105 -19.56 10.77 -0.99
CA TYR A 105 -18.71 11.76 -0.33
C TYR A 105 -19.25 13.16 -0.59
N ARG A 106 -19.20 14.02 0.44
CA ARG A 106 -19.46 15.47 0.28
C ARG A 106 -18.63 16.30 1.24
N ASP A 107 -18.26 17.48 0.78
CA ASP A 107 -17.71 18.54 1.61
C ASP A 107 -18.86 19.34 2.25
N ILE A 108 -18.86 19.46 3.57
CA ILE A 108 -19.81 20.30 4.30
C ILE A 108 -19.19 21.65 4.65
N THR A 109 -17.93 21.64 5.05
CA THR A 109 -17.13 22.84 5.27
C THR A 109 -15.72 22.60 4.71
N PRO A 110 -14.86 23.63 4.61
CA PRO A 110 -13.48 23.43 4.20
C PRO A 110 -12.75 22.34 5.00
N ALA A 111 -13.08 22.14 6.28
CA ALA A 111 -12.49 21.10 7.13
C ALA A 111 -13.41 19.87 7.37
N GLY A 112 -14.72 20.02 7.17
CA GLY A 112 -15.71 19.02 7.53
C GLY A 112 -16.18 18.23 6.31
N ILE A 113 -16.08 16.91 6.42
CA ILE A 113 -16.47 15.94 5.39
C ILE A 113 -17.56 15.00 5.92
N GLU A 114 -18.39 14.52 5.01
CA GLU A 114 -19.31 13.42 5.28
C GLU A 114 -19.12 12.30 4.27
N LEU A 115 -19.20 11.08 4.78
CA LEU A 115 -19.21 9.85 3.99
C LEU A 115 -20.51 9.09 4.20
N ARG A 116 -20.96 8.42 3.15
CA ARG A 116 -22.03 7.45 3.20
C ARG A 116 -21.55 6.15 2.56
N LEU A 117 -21.27 5.15 3.40
CA LEU A 117 -20.91 3.81 2.96
C LEU A 117 -22.15 3.04 2.42
N PRO A 118 -21.96 1.90 1.75
CA PRO A 118 -23.07 1.04 1.37
C PRO A 118 -23.98 0.74 2.57
N ASP A 119 -25.30 0.85 2.36
CA ASP A 119 -26.34 0.55 3.35
C ASP A 119 -26.26 1.36 4.67
N GLN A 120 -25.53 2.48 4.67
CA GLN A 120 -25.42 3.39 5.80
C GLN A 120 -26.01 4.77 5.47
N ASP A 121 -26.33 5.52 6.52
CA ASP A 121 -26.63 6.95 6.42
C ASP A 121 -25.34 7.79 6.36
N TRP A 122 -25.48 9.09 6.07
CA TRP A 122 -24.35 10.01 6.08
C TRP A 122 -23.74 10.14 7.48
N VAL A 123 -22.41 10.00 7.55
CA VAL A 123 -21.62 10.11 8.77
C VAL A 123 -20.56 11.19 8.60
N ALA A 124 -20.56 12.15 9.53
CA ALA A 124 -19.54 13.20 9.60
C ALA A 124 -18.23 12.64 10.15
N LEU A 125 -17.13 12.91 9.44
CA LEU A 125 -15.79 12.53 9.88
C LEU A 125 -15.00 13.77 10.28
N ASN A 126 -14.39 13.70 11.46
CA ASN A 126 -13.48 14.71 11.96
C ASN A 126 -12.04 14.25 11.72
N LEU A 127 -11.54 14.48 10.51
CA LEU A 127 -10.15 14.17 10.15
C LEU A 127 -9.28 15.42 10.27
N PRO A 128 -8.09 15.34 10.90
CA PRO A 128 -7.11 16.40 10.85
C PRO A 128 -6.77 16.76 9.40
N GLU A 129 -6.83 18.06 9.08
CA GLU A 129 -6.46 18.58 7.77
C GLU A 129 -4.98 18.28 7.47
N GLN A 130 -4.69 17.92 6.22
CA GLN A 130 -3.33 17.70 5.74
C GLN A 130 -2.73 18.99 5.19
N GLU A 131 -1.40 19.11 5.19
CA GLU A 131 -0.68 20.23 4.58
C GLU A 131 0.20 19.71 3.43
N PRO A 132 -0.06 20.08 2.17
CA PRO A 132 -1.16 20.95 1.71
C PRO A 132 -2.54 20.26 1.78
N PRO A 133 -3.65 21.03 1.85
CA PRO A 133 -4.99 20.46 1.88
C PRO A 133 -5.29 19.59 0.66
N LEU A 134 -5.77 18.37 0.91
CA LEU A 134 -6.28 17.49 -0.14
C LEU A 134 -7.60 18.04 -0.68
N THR A 135 -7.88 17.80 -1.96
CA THR A 135 -9.12 18.25 -2.62
C THR A 135 -9.72 17.16 -3.50
N GLY A 136 -11.03 17.26 -3.75
CA GLY A 136 -11.77 16.39 -4.66
C GLY A 136 -11.54 14.90 -4.38
N ARG A 137 -11.12 14.16 -5.41
CA ARG A 137 -10.92 12.71 -5.35
C ARG A 137 -9.92 12.28 -4.28
N GLU A 138 -8.80 12.97 -4.15
CA GLU A 138 -7.77 12.59 -3.17
C GLU A 138 -8.28 12.78 -1.74
N ARG A 139 -9.10 13.82 -1.51
CA ARG A 139 -9.76 14.02 -0.23
C ARG A 139 -10.79 12.94 0.08
N ALA A 140 -11.57 12.49 -0.91
CA ALA A 140 -12.50 11.38 -0.75
C ALA A 140 -11.79 10.06 -0.43
N ILE A 141 -10.61 9.82 -1.01
CA ILE A 141 -9.78 8.64 -0.69
C ILE A 141 -9.26 8.72 0.74
N ASP A 142 -8.67 9.84 1.16
CA ASP A 142 -8.19 10.04 2.53
C ASP A 142 -9.33 9.87 3.55
N ALA A 143 -10.50 10.45 3.24
CA ALA A 143 -11.72 10.30 4.02
C ALA A 143 -12.10 8.83 4.23
N LEU A 144 -12.11 8.04 3.15
CA LEU A 144 -12.46 6.63 3.21
C LEU A 144 -11.46 5.85 4.05
N LEU A 145 -10.16 5.98 3.74
CA LEU A 145 -9.12 5.15 4.34
C LEU A 145 -8.87 5.48 5.82
N ARG A 146 -8.92 6.76 6.20
CA ARG A 146 -8.73 7.17 7.60
C ARG A 146 -10.01 7.11 8.42
N GLY A 147 -11.16 7.33 7.78
CA GLY A 147 -12.47 7.24 8.43
C GLY A 147 -12.88 5.80 8.73
N TYR A 148 -12.48 4.87 7.86
CA TYR A 148 -12.86 3.45 7.93
C TYR A 148 -11.64 2.53 7.66
N PRO A 149 -10.71 2.39 8.62
CA PRO A 149 -9.51 1.57 8.46
C PRO A 149 -9.79 0.09 8.14
N GLU A 150 -10.97 -0.42 8.48
CA GLU A 150 -11.43 -1.77 8.15
C GLU A 150 -11.54 -2.04 6.65
N ILE A 151 -11.60 -0.99 5.82
CA ILE A 151 -11.54 -1.09 4.36
C ILE A 151 -10.27 -1.82 3.91
N ALA A 152 -9.17 -1.72 4.68
CA ALA A 152 -7.95 -2.48 4.41
C ALA A 152 -8.17 -3.99 4.46
N LEU A 153 -9.02 -4.48 5.38
CA LEU A 153 -9.36 -5.90 5.48
C LEU A 153 -10.31 -6.32 4.35
N LEU A 154 -11.24 -5.45 3.97
CA LEU A 154 -12.20 -5.73 2.91
C LEU A 154 -11.52 -5.99 1.56
N PHE A 155 -10.46 -5.24 1.24
CA PHE A 155 -9.75 -5.34 -0.04
C PHE A 155 -8.40 -6.07 0.04
N ALA A 156 -8.09 -6.74 1.16
CA ALA A 156 -6.77 -7.35 1.35
C ALA A 156 -6.40 -8.33 0.22
N GLU A 157 -7.32 -9.23 -0.13
CA GLU A 157 -7.12 -10.21 -1.22
C GLU A 157 -7.00 -9.54 -2.59
N ASP A 158 -7.82 -8.52 -2.87
CA ASP A 158 -7.77 -7.78 -4.12
C ASP A 158 -6.48 -6.98 -4.28
N VAL A 159 -6.00 -6.37 -3.19
CA VAL A 159 -4.72 -5.65 -3.13
C VAL A 159 -3.56 -6.61 -3.34
N GLU A 160 -3.57 -7.79 -2.70
CA GLU A 160 -2.55 -8.82 -2.91
C GLU A 160 -2.53 -9.30 -4.37
N ALA A 161 -3.69 -9.67 -4.92
CA ALA A 161 -3.82 -10.12 -6.31
C ALA A 161 -3.43 -9.02 -7.31
N TRP A 162 -3.71 -7.76 -6.99
CA TRP A 162 -3.29 -6.61 -7.77
C TRP A 162 -1.78 -6.39 -7.71
N ALA A 163 -1.18 -6.40 -6.52
CA ALA A 163 0.26 -6.26 -6.34
C ALA A 163 1.03 -7.38 -7.07
N LEU A 164 0.54 -8.62 -6.99
CA LEU A 164 1.09 -9.75 -7.73
C LEU A 164 1.01 -9.52 -9.24
N ARG A 165 -0.11 -8.99 -9.77
CA ARG A 165 -0.22 -8.64 -11.21
C ARG A 165 0.77 -7.54 -11.60
N LEU A 166 0.95 -6.52 -10.77
CA LEU A 166 1.94 -5.46 -11.04
C LEU A 166 3.38 -5.98 -11.01
N SER A 167 3.65 -7.00 -10.20
CA SER A 167 4.94 -7.68 -10.19
C SER A 167 5.29 -8.30 -11.55
N ALA A 168 4.33 -8.55 -12.45
CA ALA A 168 4.65 -9.03 -13.80
C ALA A 168 5.52 -8.03 -14.60
N GLY A 169 5.49 -6.75 -14.24
CA GLY A 169 6.34 -5.70 -14.82
C GLY A 169 7.68 -5.51 -14.10
N LEU A 170 8.05 -6.40 -13.17
CA LEU A 170 9.29 -6.26 -12.41
C LEU A 170 10.53 -6.39 -13.30
N ARG A 171 11.60 -5.69 -12.92
CA ARG A 171 12.95 -5.85 -13.47
C ARG A 171 13.89 -6.24 -12.35
N ILE A 172 14.74 -7.23 -12.61
CA ILE A 172 15.79 -7.68 -11.68
C ILE A 172 17.14 -7.46 -12.33
N GLU A 173 18.07 -6.92 -11.56
CA GLU A 173 19.46 -6.75 -11.95
C GLU A 173 20.37 -7.35 -10.88
N PRO A 174 21.42 -8.08 -11.25
CA PRO A 174 22.42 -8.52 -10.28
C PRO A 174 23.21 -7.32 -9.74
N VAL A 175 23.56 -7.37 -8.46
CA VAL A 175 24.49 -6.43 -7.82
C VAL A 175 25.81 -7.16 -7.62
N TRP A 176 26.90 -6.58 -8.13
CA TRP A 176 28.25 -7.15 -8.13
C TRP A 176 29.16 -6.43 -7.13
#